data_AF-A0A963KDZ6-F1
#
_entry.id   AF-A0A963KDZ6-F1
#
_cell.length_a   1.000
_cell.length_b   1.000
_cell.length_c   1.000
_cell.angle_alpha   90.00
_cell.angle_beta   90.00
_cell.angle_gamma   90.00
#
_symmetry.space_group_name_H-M   'P 1'
#
loop_
_entity.id
_entity.type
_entity.pdbx_description
1 polymer ?
#
loop_
_entity_poly.entity_id
_entity_poly.type
_entity_poly.pdbx_seq_one_letter_code
_entity_poly.pdbx_strand_id
1 'polypeptide(L)' 'MADTDLITHAAAMLAADVAGYSRLMSQDARATVVALDEARALFRSHIVSCGGRVIDMTGDAVLAMFDNGRAA' A
#
# COMPACT_ATOMS: atom_id res chain seq x y z
N MET A 1 -29.28 -21.60 -21.08
CA MET A 1 -28.01 -21.47 -20.35
C MET A 1 -27.89 -20.00 -20.01
N ALA A 2 -28.08 -19.62 -18.75
CA ALA A 2 -28.05 -18.23 -18.33
C ALA A 2 -26.63 -17.69 -18.54
N ASP A 3 -26.50 -16.76 -19.48
CA ASP A 3 -25.30 -15.94 -19.62
C ASP A 3 -25.25 -15.08 -18.37
N THR A 4 -24.38 -15.46 -17.43
CA THR A 4 -24.15 -14.65 -16.24
C THR A 4 -23.24 -13.54 -16.70
N ASP A 5 -23.82 -12.36 -16.89
CA ASP A 5 -23.10 -11.13 -17.25
C ASP A 5 -22.02 -10.87 -16.18
N LEU A 6 -20.81 -11.36 -16.43
CA LEU A 6 -19.67 -11.22 -15.54
C LEU A 6 -19.12 -9.81 -15.72
N ILE A 7 -19.51 -8.91 -14.82
CA ILE A 7 -19.00 -7.55 -14.79
C ILE A 7 -17.52 -7.57 -14.38
N THR A 8 -16.64 -7.17 -15.30
CA THR A 8 -15.20 -7.04 -15.04
C THR A 8 -14.87 -5.61 -14.64
N HIS A 9 -14.41 -5.41 -13.41
CA HIS A 9 -13.91 -4.11 -12.94
C HIS A 9 -12.39 -4.10 -12.95
N ALA A 10 -11.78 -3.15 -13.66
CA ALA A 10 -10.35 -2.93 -13.62
C ALA A 10 -9.99 -2.05 -12.43
N ALA A 11 -9.04 -2.52 -11.61
CA ALA A 11 -8.46 -1.76 -10.51
C ALA A 11 -6.93 -1.89 -10.57
N ALA A 12 -6.21 -0.88 -10.08
CA ALA A 12 -4.78 -0.96 -9.87
C ALA A 12 -4.48 -1.21 -8.40
N MET A 13 -3.51 -2.10 -8.12
CA MET A 13 -3.05 -2.38 -6.77
C MET A 13 -1.57 -1.97 -6.62
N LEU A 14 -1.27 -1.31 -5.51
CA LEU A 14 0.09 -0.97 -5.09
C LEU A 14 0.46 -1.85 -3.91
N ALA A 15 1.57 -2.57 -4.02
CA ALA A 15 2.23 -3.27 -2.92
C ALA A 15 3.64 -2.70 -2.74
N ALA A 16 3.97 -2.27 -1.53
CA ALA A 16 5.29 -1.77 -1.16
C ALA A 16 5.74 -2.39 0.17
N ASP A 17 7.05 -2.50 0.35
CA ASP A 17 7.64 -3.11 1.55
C ASP A 17 9.01 -2.47 1.88
N VAL A 18 9.46 -2.57 3.12
CA VAL A 18 10.73 -2.00 3.57
C VAL A 18 11.90 -2.90 3.18
N ALA A 19 12.75 -2.39 2.30
CA ALA A 19 13.97 -3.10 1.91
C ALA A 19 14.89 -3.31 3.13
N GLY A 20 15.18 -4.57 3.46
CA GLY A 20 16.09 -4.93 4.55
C GLY A 20 15.49 -4.71 5.95
N TYR A 21 14.16 -4.67 6.09
CA TYR A 21 13.45 -4.45 7.35
C TYR A 21 14.02 -5.25 8.54
N SER A 22 14.22 -6.56 8.38
CA SER A 22 14.73 -7.41 9.45
C SER A 22 16.13 -6.99 9.95
N ARG A 23 16.98 -6.46 9.06
CA ARG A 23 18.30 -5.94 9.43
C ARG A 23 18.18 -4.59 10.14
N LEU A 24 17.30 -3.72 9.68
CA LEU A 24 17.06 -2.43 10.32
C LEU A 24 16.50 -2.63 11.74
N MET A 25 15.54 -3.55 11.90
CA MET A 25 14.98 -3.93 13.19
C MET A 25 16.02 -4.51 14.16
N SER A 26 17.01 -5.28 13.67
CA SER A 26 18.06 -5.82 14.53
C SER A 26 19.13 -4.80 14.92
N GLN A 27 19.32 -3.76 14.10
CA GLN A 27 20.29 -2.69 14.35
C GLN A 27 19.72 -1.61 15.28
N ASP A 28 18.52 -1.11 14.98
CA ASP A 28 17.81 -0.14 15.80
C ASP A 28 16.31 -0.25 15.55
N ALA A 29 15.64 -1.04 16.39
CA ALA A 29 14.19 -1.24 16.30
C ALA A 29 13.41 0.07 16.45
N ARG A 30 13.83 0.97 17.35
CA ARG A 30 13.09 2.19 17.64
C ARG A 30 13.17 3.17 16.48
N ALA A 31 14.37 3.39 15.95
CA ALA A 31 14.56 4.24 14.78
C ALA A 31 13.81 3.67 13.56
N THR A 32 13.82 2.34 13.40
CA THR A 32 13.10 1.68 12.30
C THR A 32 11.59 1.88 12.39
N VAL A 33 10.99 1.74 13.59
CA VAL A 33 9.54 2.00 13.77
C VAL A 33 9.19 3.46 13.47
N VAL A 34 9.99 4.41 13.96
CA VAL A 34 9.75 5.85 13.69
C VAL A 34 9.79 6.15 12.19
N ALA A 35 10.83 5.66 11.49
CA ALA A 35 10.95 5.85 10.05
C ALA A 35 9.81 5.16 9.27
N LEU A 36 9.38 3.98 9.70
CA LEU A 36 8.26 3.26 9.10
C LEU A 36 6.93 4.02 9.28
N ASP A 37 6.69 4.61 10.46
CA ASP A 37 5.48 5.40 10.71
C ASP A 37 5.44 6.69 9.87
N GLU A 38 6.59 7.36 9.71
CA GLU A 38 6.73 8.51 8.79
C GLU A 38 6.45 8.11 7.33
N ALA A 39 7.04 7.00 6.87
CA ALA A 39 6.81 6.49 5.52
C ALA A 39 5.33 6.12 5.30
N ARG A 40 4.68 5.47 6.28
CA ARG A 40 3.25 5.14 6.22
C ARG A 40 2.37 6.37 6.15
N ALA A 41 2.69 7.43 6.89
CA ALA A 41 1.97 8.69 6.82
C ALA A 41 2.09 9.32 5.42
N LEU A 42 3.28 9.28 4.83
CA LEU A 42 3.53 9.77 3.47
C LEU A 42 2.77 8.94 2.42
N PHE A 43 2.85 7.61 2.49
CA PHE A 43 2.05 6.72 1.63
C PHE A 43 0.56 7.01 1.76
N ARG A 44 0.02 7.10 2.98
CA ARG A 44 -1.40 7.40 3.20
C ARG A 44 -1.82 8.71 2.53
N SER A 45 -1.03 9.77 2.71
CA SER A 45 -1.30 11.07 2.10
C SER A 45 -1.33 10.99 0.57
N HIS A 46 -0.32 10.35 -0.04
CA HIS A 46 -0.25 10.22 -1.50
C HIS A 46 -1.31 9.29 -2.08
N ILE A 47 -1.58 8.16 -1.43
CA ILE A 47 -2.63 7.22 -1.85
C ILE A 47 -3.97 7.95 -1.92
N VAL A 48 -4.33 8.69 -0.87
CA VAL A 48 -5.58 9.47 -0.83
C VAL A 48 -5.56 10.58 -1.89
N SER A 49 -4.45 11.31 -2.04
CA SER A 49 -4.33 12.38 -3.04
C SER A 49 -4.45 11.87 -4.48
N CYS A 50 -4.05 10.63 -4.75
CA CYS A 50 -4.17 9.99 -6.06
C CYS A 50 -5.51 9.26 -6.25
N GLY A 51 -6.48 9.43 -5.35
CA GLY A 51 -7.80 8.81 -5.44
C GLY A 51 -7.84 7.32 -5.08
N GLY A 52 -6.79 6.81 -4.43
CA GLY A 52 -6.72 5.43 -3.94
C GLY A 52 -7.18 5.29 -2.49
N ARG A 53 -7.23 4.03 -2.04
CA ARG A 53 -7.55 3.64 -0.67
C ARG A 53 -6.50 2.67 -0.14
N VAL A 54 -6.06 2.89 1.10
CA VAL A 54 -5.25 1.94 1.86
C VAL A 54 -6.10 0.73 2.23
N ILE A 55 -5.65 -0.47 1.83
CA ILE A 55 -6.28 -1.74 2.18
C ILE A 55 -5.69 -2.30 3.47
N ASP A 56 -4.36 -2.33 3.57
CA ASP A 56 -3.64 -2.85 4.74
C ASP A 56 -2.26 -2.18 4.87
N MET A 57 -1.75 -2.12 6.10
CA MET A 57 -0.39 -1.67 6.42
C MET A 57 0.26 -2.54 7.51
N THR A 58 -0.11 -3.81 7.62
CA THR A 58 0.42 -4.71 8.65
C THR A 58 1.92 -5.00 8.44
N GLY A 59 2.70 -5.03 9.54
CA GLY A 59 4.13 -5.31 9.48
C GLY A 59 4.93 -4.14 8.93
N ASP A 60 5.63 -4.33 7.83
CA ASP A 60 6.35 -3.35 7.02
C ASP A 60 5.69 -3.10 5.66
N ALA A 61 4.67 -3.90 5.33
CA ALA A 61 3.96 -3.82 4.07
C ALA A 61 3.01 -2.61 4.00
N VAL A 62 2.80 -2.12 2.78
CA VAL A 62 1.76 -1.17 2.40
C VAL A 62 0.99 -1.73 1.21
N LEU A 63 -0.32 -1.88 1.35
CA LEU A 63 -1.22 -2.33 0.30
C LEU A 63 -2.29 -1.27 0.03
N ALA A 64 -2.43 -0.86 -1.23
CA ALA A 64 -3.44 0.12 -1.65
C ALA A 64 -4.11 -0.29 -2.96
N MET A 65 -5.32 0.22 -3.17
CA MET A 65 -6.13 -0.01 -4.36
C MET A 65 -6.59 1.32 -4.95
N PHE A 66 -6.65 1.38 -6.28
CA PHE A 66 -7.08 2.53 -7.07
C PHE A 66 -8.11 2.07 -8.09
N ASP A 67 -9.30 2.66 -8.05
CA ASP A 67 -10.44 2.27 -8.90
C ASP A 67 -10.28 2.73 -10.36
N ASN A 68 -9.29 3.59 -10.61
CA ASN A 68 -8.90 4.11 -11.90
C ASN A 68 -7.39 3.92 -12.04
N GLY A 69 -6.97 2.95 -12.86
CA GLY A 69 -5.55 2.64 -13.10
C GLY A 69 -4.72 3.73 -13.80
N ARG A 70 -5.11 5.00 -13.71
CA ARG A 70 -4.35 6.15 -14.18
C ARG A 70 -3.66 6.79 -12.98
N ALA A 71 -2.41 6.42 -12.75
CA ALA A 71 -1.50 7.30 -12.03
C ALA A 71 -1.44 8.64 -12.80
N ALA A 72 -1.79 9.73 -12.14
CA ALA A 72 -1.67 11.08 -12.69
C ALA A 72 -0.20 11.45 -12.90
#